data_AF-A0ABC9VMW4-F1
#
_entry.id   AF-A0ABC9VMW4-F1
#
_cell.length_a   1.000
_cell.length_b   1.000
_cell.length_c   1.000
_cell.angle_alpha   90.00
_cell.angle_beta   90.00
_cell.angle_gamma   90.00
#
_symmetry.space_group_name_H-M   'P 1'
#
loop_
_entity.id
_entity.type
_entity.pdbx_description
1 polymer ?
#
loop_
_entity_poly.entity_id
_entity_poly.type
_entity_poly.pdbx_seq_one_letter_code
_entity_poly.pdbx_strand_id
1 'polypeptide(L)'
;MQLFPKNIKYTNTEKDVIHYIEHHINDIDNLTITDLAKESHTSNATIIRLSHKVNCNGFKDLKVKIIKERENNHYLDNNVDFSFPFSPIDDPATIKNSIANLYLYYVIKLIPLKS
;
A
#
# COMPACT_ATOMS: atom_id res chain seq x y z
N MET A 1 -2.50 1.33 8.60
CA MET A 1 -3.34 2.30 7.86
C MET A 1 -4.41 1.56 7.04
N GLN A 2 -5.50 2.20 6.61
CA GLN A 2 -6.59 1.53 5.90
C GLN A 2 -6.45 1.65 4.37
N LEU A 3 -6.42 0.51 3.66
CA LEU A 3 -6.23 0.45 2.19
C LEU A 3 -7.43 0.98 1.40
N PHE A 4 -8.65 0.69 1.88
CA PHE A 4 -9.90 1.04 1.20
C PHE A 4 -10.74 1.99 2.07
N PRO A 5 -11.18 3.16 1.58
CA PRO A 5 -11.94 4.11 2.40
C PRO A 5 -13.28 3.56 2.92
N LYS A 6 -13.61 3.75 4.22
CA LYS A 6 -14.90 3.28 4.81
C LYS A 6 -16.12 4.10 4.40
N ASN A 7 -15.91 5.34 3.96
CA ASN A 7 -16.99 6.23 3.53
C ASN A 7 -17.55 5.86 2.14
N ILE A 8 -16.92 4.91 1.44
CA ILE A 8 -17.39 4.39 0.16
C ILE A 8 -18.28 3.16 0.40
N LYS A 9 -19.42 3.12 -0.27
CA LYS A 9 -20.30 1.95 -0.28
C LYS A 9 -19.87 0.95 -1.36
N TYR A 10 -19.32 -0.18 -0.94
CA TYR A 10 -18.94 -1.29 -1.81
C TYR A 10 -20.07 -2.30 -1.99
N THR A 11 -20.15 -2.92 -3.17
CA THR A 11 -21.01 -4.09 -3.40
C THR A 11 -20.45 -5.31 -2.67
N ASN A 12 -21.23 -6.38 -2.54
CA ASN A 12 -20.74 -7.62 -1.90
C ASN A 12 -19.53 -8.17 -2.66
N THR A 13 -19.59 -8.25 -3.99
CA THR A 13 -18.47 -8.72 -4.81
C THR A 13 -17.23 -7.84 -4.69
N GLU A 14 -17.37 -6.52 -4.57
CA GLU A 14 -16.23 -5.63 -4.31
C GLU A 14 -15.65 -5.85 -2.92
N LYS A 15 -16.48 -6.13 -1.92
CA LYS A 15 -16.02 -6.49 -0.57
C LYS A 15 -15.26 -7.81 -0.57
N ASP A 16 -15.67 -8.78 -1.38
CA ASP A 16 -14.95 -10.06 -1.51
C ASP A 16 -13.54 -9.84 -2.09
N VAL A 17 -13.41 -8.97 -3.11
CA VAL A 17 -12.10 -8.54 -3.64
C VAL A 17 -11.27 -7.82 -2.58
N ILE A 18 -11.87 -6.86 -1.86
CA ILE A 18 -11.20 -6.11 -0.79
C ILE A 18 -10.70 -7.06 0.30
N HIS A 19 -11.57 -7.97 0.75
CA HIS A 19 -11.27 -8.94 1.79
C HIS A 19 -10.08 -9.81 1.41
N TYR A 20 -10.06 -10.34 0.18
CA TYR A 20 -8.93 -11.11 -0.32
C TYR A 20 -7.63 -10.29 -0.31
N ILE A 21 -7.65 -9.07 -0.86
CA ILE A 21 -6.47 -8.19 -0.89
C ILE A 21 -5.94 -7.92 0.53
N GLU A 22 -6.81 -7.62 1.49
CA GLU A 22 -6.41 -7.29 2.86
C GLU A 22 -5.76 -8.48 3.59
N HIS A 23 -6.15 -9.72 3.28
CA HIS A 23 -5.58 -10.92 3.89
C HIS A 23 -4.35 -11.47 3.15
N HIS A 24 -4.14 -11.05 1.90
CA HIS A 24 -3.06 -11.53 1.02
C HIS A 24 -2.20 -10.38 0.48
N ILE A 25 -2.05 -9.30 1.24
CA ILE A 25 -1.35 -8.09 0.79
C ILE A 25 0.13 -8.34 0.43
N ASN A 26 0.76 -9.33 1.06
CA ASN A 26 2.16 -9.68 0.79
C ASN A 26 2.33 -10.39 -0.55
N ASP A 27 1.28 -11.02 -1.08
CA ASP A 27 1.31 -11.77 -2.34
C ASP A 27 0.94 -10.90 -3.56
N ILE A 28 0.57 -9.64 -3.33
CA ILE A 28 0.03 -8.72 -4.34
C ILE A 28 0.99 -8.52 -5.53
N ASP A 29 2.30 -8.61 -5.31
CA ASP A 29 3.34 -8.40 -6.32
C ASP A 29 3.21 -9.35 -7.52
N ASN A 30 2.78 -10.59 -7.27
CA ASN A 30 2.68 -11.62 -8.31
C ASN A 30 1.27 -11.81 -8.84
N LEU A 31 0.25 -11.24 -8.18
CA LEU A 31 -1.15 -11.36 -8.61
C LEU A 31 -1.42 -10.61 -9.92
N THR A 32 -1.92 -11.31 -10.92
CA THR A 32 -2.56 -10.69 -12.09
C THR A 32 -4.03 -10.37 -11.78
N ILE A 33 -4.67 -9.57 -12.64
CA ILE A 33 -6.12 -9.29 -12.49
C ILE A 33 -6.96 -10.56 -12.59
N THR A 34 -6.54 -11.50 -13.43
CA THR A 34 -7.24 -12.77 -13.65
C THR A 34 -7.09 -13.69 -12.44
N ASP A 35 -5.90 -13.73 -11.84
CA ASP A 35 -5.68 -14.49 -10.60
C ASP A 35 -6.53 -13.89 -9.48
N LEU A 36 -6.49 -12.57 -9.29
CA LEU A 36 -7.30 -11.90 -8.29
C LEU A 36 -8.81 -12.15 -8.49
N ALA A 37 -9.29 -12.15 -9.74
CA ALA A 37 -10.69 -12.46 -10.03
C ALA A 37 -11.05 -13.90 -9.62
N LYS A 38 -10.17 -14.86 -9.94
CA LYS A 38 -10.35 -16.26 -9.58
C LYS A 38 -10.37 -16.46 -8.07
N GLU A 39 -9.38 -15.93 -7.36
CA GLU A 39 -9.20 -16.12 -5.92
C GLU A 39 -10.26 -15.38 -5.09
N SER A 40 -10.76 -14.24 -5.58
CA SER A 40 -11.88 -13.54 -4.96
C SER A 40 -13.27 -14.05 -5.39
N HIS A 41 -13.32 -15.08 -6.25
CA HIS A 41 -14.57 -15.57 -6.86
C HIS A 41 -15.39 -14.47 -7.55
N THR A 42 -14.71 -13.53 -8.20
CA THR A 42 -15.32 -12.41 -8.92
C THR A 42 -14.89 -12.36 -10.39
N SER A 43 -15.07 -11.21 -11.04
CA SER A 43 -14.70 -10.99 -12.44
C SER A 43 -13.74 -9.83 -12.58
N ASN A 44 -12.94 -9.83 -13.65
CA ASN A 44 -12.04 -8.72 -13.98
C ASN A 44 -12.80 -7.38 -14.02
N ALA A 45 -14.03 -7.36 -14.53
CA ALA A 45 -14.87 -6.17 -14.57
C ALA A 45 -15.23 -5.63 -13.18
N THR A 46 -15.42 -6.50 -12.18
CA THR A 46 -15.62 -6.10 -10.78
C THR A 46 -14.37 -5.42 -10.23
N ILE A 47 -13.19 -5.98 -10.46
CA ILE A 47 -11.91 -5.41 -10.00
C ILE A 47 -11.63 -4.06 -10.68
N ILE A 48 -11.90 -3.93 -11.97
CA ILE A 48 -11.77 -2.65 -12.69
C ILE A 48 -12.72 -1.60 -12.10
N ARG A 49 -14.00 -1.93 -11.89
CA ARG A 49 -14.95 -1.00 -11.26
C ARG A 49 -14.53 -0.59 -9.85
N LEU A 50 -14.06 -1.54 -9.05
CA LEU A 50 -13.50 -1.25 -7.72
C LEU A 50 -12.33 -0.27 -7.82
N SER A 51 -11.40 -0.52 -8.75
CA SER A 51 -10.22 0.33 -8.98
C SER A 51 -10.64 1.77 -9.27
N HIS A 52 -11.58 1.98 -10.20
CA HIS A 52 -12.10 3.31 -10.51
C HIS A 52 -12.83 3.94 -9.32
N LYS A 53 -13.58 3.15 -8.55
CA LYS A 53 -14.30 3.63 -7.37
C LYS A 53 -13.37 4.19 -6.29
N VAL A 54 -12.13 3.70 -6.21
CA VAL A 54 -11.10 4.22 -5.29
C VAL A 54 -10.11 5.18 -5.95
N ASN A 55 -10.54 5.82 -7.04
CA ASN A 55 -9.79 6.81 -7.83
C ASN A 55 -8.49 6.27 -8.45
N CYS A 56 -8.49 5.01 -8.90
CA CYS A 56 -7.40 4.43 -9.69
C CYS A 56 -7.84 4.19 -11.14
N ASN A 57 -6.90 4.28 -12.08
CA ASN A 57 -7.13 4.08 -13.52
C ASN A 57 -7.13 2.60 -13.94
N GLY A 58 -7.70 1.72 -13.11
CA GLY A 58 -7.73 0.28 -13.28
C GLY A 58 -6.79 -0.48 -12.35
N PHE A 59 -6.70 -1.81 -12.54
CA PHE A 59 -6.05 -2.71 -11.58
C PHE A 59 -4.54 -2.45 -11.43
N LYS A 60 -3.82 -2.12 -12.51
CA LYS A 60 -2.37 -1.87 -12.44
C LYS A 60 -2.06 -0.68 -11.50
N ASP A 61 -2.85 0.38 -11.60
CA ASP A 61 -2.71 1.57 -10.75
C ASP A 61 -3.11 1.27 -9.29
N LEU A 62 -4.22 0.53 -9.09
CA LEU A 62 -4.61 0.03 -7.78
C LEU A 62 -3.50 -0.82 -7.13
N LYS A 63 -2.89 -1.72 -7.89
CA LYS A 63 -1.79 -2.59 -7.43
C LYS A 63 -0.59 -1.78 -6.96
N VAL A 64 -0.17 -0.78 -7.75
CA VAL A 64 0.93 0.13 -7.37
C VAL A 64 0.60 0.86 -6.06
N LYS A 65 -0.64 1.34 -5.92
CA LYS A 65 -1.11 2.00 -4.69
C LYS A 65 -1.05 1.07 -3.48
N ILE A 66 -1.50 -0.18 -3.62
CA ILE A 66 -1.46 -1.18 -2.53
C ILE A 66 -0.02 -1.49 -2.12
N ILE A 67 0.87 -1.74 -3.08
CA ILE A 67 2.30 -2.00 -2.82
C ILE A 67 2.90 -0.83 -2.05
N LYS A 68 2.67 0.40 -2.52
CA LYS A 68 3.15 1.60 -1.83
C LYS A 68 2.68 1.67 -0.39
N GLU A 69 1.41 1.33 -0.12
CA GLU A 69 0.91 1.34 1.26
C GLU A 69 1.44 0.21 2.12
N ARG A 70 1.68 -0.98 1.55
CA ARG A 70 2.38 -2.07 2.26
C ARG A 70 3.76 -1.61 2.69
N GLU A 71 4.55 -1.05 1.78
CA GLU A 71 5.89 -0.54 2.07
C GLU A 71 5.86 0.57 3.11
N ASN A 72 4.93 1.53 3.00
CA ASN A 72 4.74 2.58 4.00
C ASN A 72 4.51 2.00 5.42
N ASN A 73 3.68 0.97 5.55
CA ASN A 73 3.45 0.35 6.86
C ASN A 73 4.71 -0.34 7.39
N HIS A 74 5.52 -0.98 6.54
CA HIS A 74 6.80 -1.55 6.94
C HIS A 74 7.76 -0.48 7.51
N TYR A 75 7.78 0.73 6.94
CA TYR A 75 8.61 1.82 7.47
C TYR A 75 8.09 2.41 8.79
N LEU A 76 6.78 2.39 9.03
CA LEU A 76 6.17 2.91 10.26
C LEU A 76 6.27 1.93 11.45
N ASP A 77 6.31 0.62 11.19
CA ASP A 77 6.38 -0.42 12.23
C ASP A 77 7.81 -0.63 12.75
N ASN A 78 8.82 -0.21 11.98
CA ASN A 78 10.13 0.07 12.53
C ASN A 78 9.97 1.28 13.46
N ASN A 79 10.08 1.10 14.78
CA ASN A 79 10.01 2.11 15.86
C ASN A 79 10.92 3.34 15.67
N VAL A 80 10.76 4.08 14.58
CA VAL A 80 11.47 5.31 14.27
C VAL A 80 10.56 6.41 14.75
N ASP A 81 10.90 7.02 15.88
CA ASP A 81 10.30 8.29 16.26
C ASP A 81 10.72 9.34 15.23
N PHE A 82 9.84 9.65 14.28
CA PHE A 82 10.09 10.64 13.24
C PHE A 82 10.27 12.07 13.81
N SER A 83 9.85 12.33 15.05
CA SER A 83 10.04 13.62 15.73
C SER A 83 11.45 13.76 16.29
N PHE A 84 12.03 12.65 16.73
CA PHE A 84 13.39 12.54 17.26
C PHE A 84 14.11 11.31 16.68
N PRO A 85 14.45 11.34 15.38
CA PRO A 85 14.88 10.15 14.65
C PRO A 85 16.27 9.63 15.03
N PHE A 86 17.05 10.43 15.76
CA PHE A 86 18.34 10.06 16.33
C PHE A 86 18.66 10.95 17.54
N SER A 87 19.55 10.46 18.40
CA SER A 87 20.04 11.13 19.60
C SER A 87 21.54 11.45 19.46
N PRO A 88 22.07 12.48 20.16
CA PRO A 88 23.51 12.77 20.16
C PRO A 88 24.40 11.62 20.66
N ILE A 89 23.82 10.64 21.35
CA ILE A 89 24.54 9.46 21.87
C ILE A 89 24.53 8.28 20.90
N ASP A 90 23.76 8.35 19.82
CA ASP A 90 23.68 7.27 18.83
C ASP A 90 24.99 7.18 18.05
N ASP A 91 25.38 5.96 17.68
CA ASP A 91 26.55 5.76 16.86
C ASP A 91 26.30 6.22 15.40
N PRO A 92 27.36 6.52 14.63
CA PRO A 92 27.21 7.03 13.26
C PRO A 92 26.42 6.13 12.31
N ALA A 93 26.43 4.80 12.51
CA ALA A 93 25.66 3.89 11.66
C ALA A 93 24.17 3.98 11.96
N THR A 94 23.81 4.10 13.24
CA THR A 94 22.43 4.35 13.67
C THR A 94 21.92 5.68 13.12
N ILE A 95 22.68 6.76 13.26
CA ILE A 95 22.33 8.08 12.71
C ILE A 95 22.13 8.02 11.19
N LYS A 96 23.03 7.35 10.46
CA LYS A 96 22.93 7.17 9.01
C LYS A 96 21.63 6.46 8.63
N ASN A 97 21.29 5.37 9.32
CA ASN A 97 20.09 4.60 9.03
C ASN A 97 18.82 5.43 9.31
N SER A 98 18.79 6.16 10.41
CA SER A 98 17.69 7.07 10.73
C SER A 98 17.48 8.13 9.65
N ILE A 99 18.56 8.79 9.20
CA ILE A 99 18.48 9.78 8.12
C ILE A 99 18.00 9.14 6.81
N ALA A 100 18.52 7.96 6.46
CA ALA A 100 18.09 7.24 5.24
C ALA A 100 16.59 6.90 5.29
N ASN A 101 16.10 6.43 6.44
CA ASN A 101 14.69 6.10 6.66
C ASN A 101 13.79 7.35 6.57
N LEU A 102 14.20 8.47 7.18
CA LEU A 102 13.49 9.75 7.05
C LEU A 102 13.39 10.18 5.59
N TYR A 103 14.52 10.18 4.88
CA TYR A 103 14.56 10.58 3.48
C TYR A 103 13.63 9.70 2.63
N LEU A 104 13.72 8.38 2.78
CA LEU A 104 12.91 7.43 2.04
C LEU A 104 11.41 7.61 2.34
N TYR A 105 11.04 7.81 3.61
CA TYR A 105 9.68 8.12 4.03
C TYR A 105 9.12 9.35 3.31
N TYR A 106 9.83 10.48 3.35
CA TYR A 106 9.36 11.72 2.74
C TYR A 106 9.35 11.65 1.22
N VAL A 107 10.33 10.99 0.59
CA VAL A 107 10.37 10.78 -0.86
C VAL A 107 9.18 9.96 -1.32
N ILE A 108 8.91 8.83 -0.66
CA ILE A 108 7.75 7.99 -0.98
C ILE A 108 6.44 8.76 -0.74
N LYS A 109 6.34 9.55 0.33
CA LYS A 109 5.11 10.28 0.68
C LYS A 109 4.82 11.48 -0.21
N LEU A 110 5.84 12.27 -0.58
CA LEU A 110 5.66 13.56 -1.24
C LEU A 110 5.81 13.50 -2.76
N ILE A 111 6.51 12.50 -3.30
CA ILE A 111 6.66 12.34 -4.74
C ILE A 111 5.66 11.28 -5.20
N PRO A 112 4.54 11.65 -5.85
CA PRO A 112 3.82 10.68 -6.65
C PRO A 112 4.79 10.25 -7.74
N LEU A 113 5.25 8.99 -7.68
CA LEU A 113 5.99 8.39 -8.79
C LEU A 113 5.07 8.52 -10.00
N LYS A 114 5.40 9.47 -10.88
CA LYS A 114 4.76 9.62 -12.18
C LYS A 114 4.93 8.28 -12.89
N SER A 115 3.82 7.61 -13.13
CA SER A 115 3.73 6.44 -14.00
C SER A 115 3.87 6.84 -15.46
#